data_AF-A0A962QG68-F1
#
_entry.id   AF-A0A962QG68-F1
#
_cell.length_a   1.000
_cell.length_b   1.000
_cell.length_c   1.000
_cell.angle_alpha   90.00
_cell.angle_beta   90.00
_cell.angle_gamma   90.00
#
_symmetry.space_group_name_H-M   'P 1'
#
loop_
_entity.id
_entity.type
_entity.pdbx_description
1 polymer ?
#
loop_
_entity_poly.entity_id
_entity_poly.type
_entity_poly.pdbx_seq_one_letter_code
_entity_poly.pdbx_strand_id
1 'polypeptide(L)'
;NGRLFLDAPCLSVTTLTNGDSTTIPSNGYRLHPRNEECKWFIELLSTYAWGITTDGEISVVGKFGHSTTPPATIVEAAAMWAGSILKRYQAALQDATVNVELGQLIYSAPIPSQVIALLRPPGAML
;
A
#
# COMPACT_ATOMS: atom_id res chain seq x y z
N ASN A 1 16.66 14.60 17.06
CA ASN A 1 17.47 14.81 15.84
C ASN A 1 18.12 13.50 15.49
N GLY A 2 17.65 12.83 14.42
CA GLY A 2 18.00 11.43 14.12
C GLY A 2 16.90 10.59 13.48
N ARG A 3 15.74 11.20 13.16
CA ARG A 3 14.60 10.51 12.52
C ARG A 3 14.48 10.92 11.06
N LEU A 4 14.31 9.93 10.20
CA LEU A 4 13.94 10.09 8.80
C LEU A 4 12.49 9.63 8.64
N PHE A 5 11.60 10.55 8.23
CA PHE A 5 10.21 10.23 7.92
C PHE A 5 10.11 9.72 6.49
N LEU A 6 9.28 8.71 6.27
CA LEU A 6 9.08 8.08 4.98
C LEU A 6 7.70 8.47 4.42
N ASP A 7 7.63 8.73 3.12
CA ASP A 7 6.37 9.04 2.44
C ASP A 7 5.45 7.82 2.31
N ALA A 8 6.05 6.62 2.28
CA ALA A 8 5.36 5.35 2.24
C ALA A 8 5.83 4.44 3.39
N PRO A 9 4.94 3.59 3.93
CA PRO A 9 5.32 2.66 4.98
C PRO A 9 6.36 1.66 4.46
N CYS A 10 7.42 1.46 5.24
CA CYS A 10 8.48 0.49 4.96
C CYS A 10 8.32 -0.72 5.89
N LEU A 11 8.15 -1.92 5.34
CA LEU A 11 8.02 -3.15 6.12
C LEU A 11 9.39 -3.67 6.59
N SER A 12 10.40 -3.52 5.73
CA SER A 12 11.77 -3.95 6.02
C SER A 12 12.77 -3.20 5.15
N VAL A 13 13.90 -2.83 5.74
CA VAL A 13 15.02 -2.21 5.02
C VAL A 13 16.01 -3.29 4.60
N THR A 14 16.39 -3.28 3.32
CA THR A 14 17.45 -4.11 2.74
C THR A 14 18.80 -3.39 2.86
N THR A 15 18.86 -2.13 2.44
CA THR A 15 20.06 -1.29 2.51
C THR A 15 19.65 0.12 2.92
N LEU A 16 20.40 0.69 3.87
CA LEU A 16 20.27 2.09 4.27
C LEU A 16 21.59 2.81 3.98
N THR A 17 21.56 3.76 3.06
CA THR A 17 22.72 4.56 2.69
C THR A 17 22.49 5.99 3.12
N ASN A 18 23.43 6.55 3.86
CA ASN A 18 23.40 7.94 4.29
C ASN A 18 23.81 8.87 3.14
N GLY A 19 23.52 10.17 3.25
CA GLY A 19 23.83 11.17 2.22
C GLY A 19 25.33 11.47 2.05
N ASP A 20 26.21 10.74 2.74
CA ASP A 20 27.67 10.74 2.56
C ASP A 20 28.17 9.44 1.89
N SER A 21 27.26 8.65 1.31
CA SER A 21 27.51 7.33 0.70
C SER A 21 27.89 6.22 1.69
N THR A 22 27.89 6.47 3.00
CA THR A 22 28.14 5.43 3.99
C THR A 22 26.92 4.54 4.17
N THR A 23 27.12 3.22 4.19
CA THR A 23 26.05 2.28 4.52
C THR A 23 25.88 2.18 6.02
N ILE A 24 24.65 2.42 6.50
CA ILE A 24 24.29 2.23 7.91
C ILE A 24 23.87 0.76 8.10
N PRO A 25 24.56 -0.02 8.95
CA PRO A 25 24.22 -1.41 9.19
C PRO A 25 22.88 -1.55 9.94
N SER A 26 22.26 -2.72 9.87
CA SER A 26 20.95 -3.02 10.49
C SER A 26 20.92 -2.87 12.01
N ASN A 27 22.07 -3.00 12.66
CA ASN A 27 22.22 -2.75 14.10
C ASN A 27 22.42 -1.26 14.43
N GLY A 28 22.48 -0.37 13.45
CA GLY A 28 22.67 1.08 13.60
C GLY A 28 21.38 1.90 13.58
N TYR A 29 20.23 1.28 13.30
CA TYR A 29 18.94 1.96 13.26
C TYR A 29 17.80 1.10 13.82
N ARG A 30 16.65 1.74 14.00
CA ARG A 30 15.38 1.13 14.39
C ARG A 30 14.25 1.64 13.50
N LEU A 31 13.36 0.74 13.15
CA LEU A 31 12.13 1.07 12.43
C LEU A 31 10.98 1.29 13.42
N HIS A 32 10.18 2.30 13.17
CA HIS A 32 9.07 2.68 14.04
C HIS A 32 7.75 2.81 13.26
N PRO A 33 6.59 2.44 13.85
CA PRO A 33 6.39 1.99 15.24
C PRO A 33 7.01 0.63 15.51
N ARG A 34 7.34 0.33 16.78
CA ARG A 34 8.03 -0.93 17.11
C ARG A 34 7.15 -2.17 16.91
N ASN A 35 5.86 -2.05 17.22
CA ASN A 35 4.94 -3.18 17.32
C ASN A 35 3.92 -3.26 16.17
N GLU A 36 4.06 -2.43 15.14
CA GLU A 36 3.19 -2.45 13.96
C GLU A 36 3.95 -2.89 12.72
N GLU A 37 3.28 -3.51 11.73
CA GLU A 37 3.94 -3.94 10.49
C GLU A 37 4.41 -2.74 9.65
N CYS A 38 3.57 -1.71 9.53
CA CYS A 38 3.86 -0.50 8.79
C CYS A 38 4.82 0.42 9.54
N LYS A 39 6.05 0.61 9.02
CA LYS A 39 7.02 1.53 9.63
C LYS A 39 7.05 2.85 8.89
N TRP A 40 6.82 3.95 9.60
CA TRP A 40 6.70 5.31 9.05
C TRP A 40 7.96 6.15 9.18
N PHE A 41 8.86 5.77 10.08
CA PHE A 41 10.12 6.48 10.22
C PHE A 41 11.25 5.56 10.68
N ILE A 42 12.47 5.97 10.32
CA ILE A 42 13.72 5.32 10.69
C ILE A 42 14.43 6.20 11.71
N GLU A 43 14.76 5.65 12.87
CA GLU A 43 15.52 6.33 13.91
C GLU A 43 16.93 5.73 13.99
N LEU A 44 17.94 6.58 13.87
CA LEU A 44 19.33 6.16 14.06
C LEU A 44 19.67 6.00 15.54
N LEU A 45 20.52 5.03 15.85
CA LEU A 45 21.08 4.86 17.19
C LEU A 45 22.23 5.83 17.45
N SER A 46 22.61 6.01 18.72
CA SER A 46 23.53 7.07 19.19
C SER A 46 24.90 7.14 18.49
N THR A 47 25.36 6.04 17.87
CA THR A 47 26.64 5.99 17.13
C THR A 47 26.53 6.56 15.71
N TYR A 48 25.31 6.77 15.20
CA TYR A 48 25.04 7.17 13.83
C TYR A 48 24.27 8.50 13.79
N ALA A 49 24.52 9.29 12.76
CA ALA A 49 23.82 10.54 12.50
C ALA A 49 23.53 10.68 11.01
N TRP A 50 22.40 11.30 10.68
CA TRP A 50 22.09 11.65 9.30
C TRP A 50 23.07 12.73 8.83
N GLY A 51 23.70 12.48 7.69
CA GLY A 51 24.63 13.41 7.06
C GLY A 51 24.24 13.57 5.59
N ILE A 52 24.28 14.79 5.09
CA ILE A 52 24.00 15.12 3.69
C ILE A 52 25.23 15.85 3.17
N THR A 53 25.88 15.29 2.16
CA THR A 53 26.91 16.00 1.40
C THR A 53 26.27 16.89 0.34
N THR A 54 27.03 17.81 -0.26
CA THR A 54 26.50 18.86 -1.17
C THR A 54 25.60 18.32 -2.28
N ASP A 55 25.77 17.07 -2.69
CA ASP A 55 24.95 16.39 -3.71
C ASP A 55 24.54 14.95 -3.30
N GLY A 56 24.66 14.59 -2.03
CA GLY A 56 24.40 13.23 -1.57
C GLY A 56 23.03 13.06 -0.93
N GLU A 57 22.29 12.04 -1.35
CA GLU A 57 20.96 11.74 -0.84
C GLU A 57 20.96 10.51 0.10
N ILE A 58 20.03 10.52 1.05
CA ILE A 58 19.77 9.35 1.88
C ILE A 58 18.93 8.38 1.05
N SER A 59 19.43 7.16 0.85
CA SER A 59 18.75 6.12 0.09
C SER A 59 18.29 5.00 1.00
N VAL A 60 17.00 4.66 0.91
CA VAL A 60 16.38 3.54 1.63
C VAL A 60 15.91 2.52 0.61
N VAL A 61 16.66 1.42 0.48
CA VAL A 61 16.25 0.28 -0.34
C VAL A 61 15.57 -0.73 0.57
N GLY A 62 14.34 -1.11 0.27
CA GLY A 62 13.57 -2.01 1.12
C GLY A 62 12.25 -2.45 0.50
N LYS A 63 11.43 -3.09 1.33
CA LYS A 63 10.04 -3.44 0.99
C LYS A 63 9.14 -2.33 1.52
N PHE A 64 8.48 -1.63 0.61
CA PHE A 64 7.49 -0.61 0.94
C PHE A 64 6.08 -1.17 0.68
N GLY A 65 5.16 -0.91 1.60
CA GLY A 65 3.80 -1.44 1.55
C GLY A 65 3.19 -1.64 2.93
N HIS A 66 1.96 -2.15 2.94
CA HIS A 66 1.19 -2.32 4.18
C HIS A 66 1.41 -3.68 4.85
N SER A 67 1.52 -4.75 4.07
CA SER A 67 1.81 -6.10 4.59
C SER A 67 2.40 -6.97 3.48
N THR A 68 3.29 -7.91 3.83
CA THR A 68 3.75 -8.95 2.91
C THR A 68 2.80 -10.15 2.85
N THR A 69 1.89 -10.25 3.81
CA THR A 69 0.90 -11.34 3.93
C THR A 69 -0.49 -10.73 4.10
N PRO A 70 -1.06 -10.14 3.03
CA PRO A 70 -2.35 -9.49 3.11
C PRO A 70 -3.45 -10.50 3.53
N PRO A 71 -4.45 -10.08 4.31
CA PRO A 71 -5.59 -10.92 4.68
C PRO A 71 -6.34 -11.45 3.45
N ALA A 72 -6.91 -12.65 3.56
CA ALA A 72 -7.63 -13.30 2.47
C ALA A 72 -8.76 -12.44 1.89
N THR A 73 -9.45 -11.64 2.72
CA THR A 73 -10.52 -10.73 2.27
C THR A 73 -10.02 -9.65 1.32
N ILE A 74 -8.83 -9.10 1.55
CA ILE A 74 -8.20 -8.10 0.67
C ILE A 74 -7.76 -8.74 -0.64
N VAL A 75 -7.21 -9.97 -0.57
CA VAL A 75 -6.79 -10.74 -1.76
C VAL A 75 -8.01 -11.04 -2.64
N GLU A 76 -9.10 -11.52 -2.04
CA GLU A 76 -10.35 -11.81 -2.74
C GLU A 76 -10.95 -10.54 -3.35
N ALA A 77 -11.03 -9.45 -2.58
CA ALA A 77 -11.55 -8.16 -3.05
C ALA A 77 -10.78 -7.66 -4.28
N ALA A 78 -9.44 -7.73 -4.26
CA ALA A 78 -8.61 -7.33 -5.39
C ALA A 78 -8.84 -8.21 -6.64
N ALA A 79 -8.97 -9.53 -6.46
CA ALA A 79 -9.25 -10.45 -7.57
C ALA A 79 -10.64 -10.20 -8.19
N MET A 80 -11.67 -10.02 -7.37
CA MET A 80 -13.02 -9.71 -7.84
C MET A 80 -13.10 -8.36 -8.55
N TRP A 81 -12.40 -7.35 -8.02
CA TRP A 81 -12.29 -6.03 -8.62
C TRP A 81 -11.66 -6.09 -10.02
N ALA A 82 -10.50 -6.73 -10.13
CA ALA A 82 -9.79 -6.90 -11.39
C ALA A 82 -10.64 -7.67 -12.42
N GLY A 83 -11.29 -8.75 -12.00
CA GLY A 83 -12.21 -9.52 -12.85
C GLY A 83 -13.41 -8.70 -13.34
N SER A 84 -13.97 -7.85 -12.47
CA SER A 84 -15.07 -6.95 -12.84
C SER A 84 -14.65 -5.92 -13.88
N ILE A 85 -13.48 -5.29 -13.70
CA ILE A 85 -12.94 -4.32 -14.68
C ILE A 85 -12.69 -5.00 -16.03
N LEU A 86 -12.07 -6.19 -16.03
CA LEU A 86 -11.80 -6.92 -17.26
C LEU A 86 -13.09 -7.25 -18.02
N LYS A 87 -14.13 -7.72 -17.33
CA LYS A 87 -15.43 -8.01 -17.96
C LYS A 87 -16.08 -6.76 -18.57
N ARG A 88 -15.96 -5.60 -17.92
CA ARG A 88 -16.47 -4.33 -18.48
C ARG A 88 -15.73 -3.90 -19.73
N TYR A 89 -14.41 -4.07 -19.74
CA TYR A 89 -13.60 -3.80 -20.91
C TYR A 89 -14.03 -4.69 -22.10
N GLN A 90 -14.26 -5.98 -21.84
CA GLN A 90 -14.73 -6.94 -22.84
C GLN A 90 -16.15 -6.65 -23.35
N ALA A 91 -17.02 -6.06 -22.52
CA ALA A 91 -18.39 -5.70 -22.87
C ALA A 91 -18.50 -4.45 -23.78
N ALA A 92 -17.40 -3.96 -24.36
CA ALA A 92 -17.36 -2.86 -25.32
C ALA A 92 -18.06 -1.56 -24.85
N LEU A 93 -17.96 -1.22 -23.55
CA LEU A 93 -18.58 -0.03 -22.95
C LEU A 93 -20.12 0.03 -23.12
N GLN A 94 -20.82 -1.11 -23.14
CA GLN A 94 -22.28 -1.07 -22.98
C GLN A 94 -22.64 -0.72 -21.53
N ASP A 95 -22.90 0.57 -21.30
CA ASP A 95 -23.23 1.15 -19.99
C ASP A 95 -24.58 0.68 -19.44
N ALA A 96 -25.43 0.12 -20.30
CA ALA A 96 -26.72 -0.45 -19.96
C ALA A 96 -26.91 -1.80 -20.65
N THR A 97 -27.20 -2.84 -19.87
CA THR A 97 -27.84 -4.05 -20.41
C THR A 97 -29.34 -3.79 -20.43
N VAL A 98 -29.92 -3.59 -21.61
CA VAL A 98 -31.36 -3.38 -21.76
C VAL A 98 -32.07 -4.73 -21.63
N ASN A 99 -32.76 -4.94 -20.50
CA ASN A 99 -33.68 -6.07 -20.36
C ASN A 99 -35.07 -5.64 -20.87
N VAL A 100 -35.31 -5.87 -22.16
CA VAL A 100 -36.53 -5.45 -22.88
C VAL A 100 -37.81 -6.11 -22.35
N GLU A 101 -37.71 -7.24 -21.63
CA GLU A 101 -38.87 -7.92 -21.03
C GLU A 101 -39.41 -7.23 -19.75
N LEU A 102 -38.56 -6.51 -19.00
CA LEU A 102 -38.95 -5.89 -17.73
C LEU A 102 -39.13 -4.36 -17.80
N GLY A 103 -38.82 -3.73 -18.93
CA GLY A 103 -38.90 -2.27 -19.08
C GLY A 103 -37.99 -1.48 -18.11
N GLN A 104 -37.00 -2.15 -17.49
CA GLN A 104 -36.08 -1.56 -16.52
C GLN A 104 -34.67 -1.41 -17.11
N LEU A 105 -34.11 -0.21 -16.95
CA LEU A 105 -32.70 0.07 -17.17
C LEU A 105 -31.91 -0.31 -15.91
N ILE A 106 -31.10 -1.36 -15.99
CA ILE A 106 -30.18 -1.74 -14.90
C ILE A 106 -28.83 -1.09 -15.20
N TYR A 107 -28.50 -0.05 -14.44
CA TYR A 107 -27.16 0.54 -14.47
C TYR A 107 -26.17 -0.38 -13.77
N SER A 108 -25.01 -0.62 -14.38
CA SER A 108 -23.93 -1.37 -13.73
C SER A 108 -23.31 -0.50 -12.64
N ALA A 109 -23.41 -0.90 -11.37
CA ALA A 109 -22.80 -0.16 -10.26
C ALA A 109 -21.29 -0.03 -10.48
N PRO A 110 -20.66 1.16 -10.30
CA PRO A 110 -19.25 1.36 -10.63
C PRO A 110 -18.32 0.43 -9.85
N ILE A 111 -18.72 0.03 -8.64
CA ILE A 111 -18.02 -0.96 -7.83
C ILE A 111 -18.95 -2.14 -7.48
N PRO A 112 -18.55 -3.41 -7.66
CA PRO A 112 -19.36 -4.53 -7.18
C PRO A 112 -19.58 -4.45 -5.66
N SER A 113 -20.82 -4.61 -5.23
CA SER A 113 -21.21 -4.54 -3.81
C SER A 113 -20.44 -5.53 -2.92
N GLN A 114 -20.07 -6.69 -3.47
CA GLN A 114 -19.26 -7.69 -2.78
C GLN A 114 -17.84 -7.18 -2.47
N VAL A 115 -17.22 -6.42 -3.37
CA VAL A 115 -15.91 -5.80 -3.11
C VAL A 115 -16.03 -4.79 -1.99
N ILE A 116 -17.10 -3.98 -1.97
CA ILE A 116 -17.38 -3.03 -0.87
C ILE A 116 -17.57 -3.78 0.45
N ALA A 117 -18.29 -4.90 0.44
CA ALA A 117 -18.52 -5.71 1.64
C ALA A 117 -17.22 -6.31 2.19
N LEU A 118 -16.33 -6.79 1.32
CA LEU A 118 -15.03 -7.35 1.71
C LEU A 118 -14.05 -6.31 2.25
N LEU A 119 -14.07 -5.08 1.70
CA LEU A 119 -13.20 -3.99 2.14
C LEU A 119 -13.72 -3.26 3.39
N ARG A 120 -14.93 -3.59 3.83
CA ARG A 120 -15.53 -2.91 4.98
C ARG A 120 -14.81 -3.31 6.28
N PRO A 121 -14.48 -2.34 7.15
CA PRO A 121 -13.98 -2.64 8.48
C PRO A 121 -15.03 -3.46 9.28
N PRO A 122 -14.61 -4.45 10.07
CA PRO A 122 -15.52 -5.14 10.99
C PRO A 122 -16.17 -4.13 11.94
N GLY A 123 -17.50 -4.00 11.91
CA GLY A 123 -18.27 -3.14 12.81
C GLY A 123 -18.87 -1.85 12.21
N ALA A 124 -18.62 -1.52 10.94
CA ALA A 124 -19.32 -0.43 10.27
C ALA A 124 -20.74 -0.89 9.83
N MET A 125 -21.79 -0.40 10.49
CA MET A 125 -23.18 -0.63 10.05
C MET A 125 -23.51 0.15 8.77
N LEU A 126 -24.48 -0.38 8.00
CA LEU A 126 -24.93 0.09 6.70
C LEU A 126 -25.42 1.55 6.72
#